data_AF-A0AAE3SAV9-F1
#
_entry.id   AF-A0AAE3SAV9-F1
#
_cell.length_a   1.000
_cell.length_b   1.000
_cell.length_c   1.000
_cell.angle_alpha   90.00
_cell.angle_beta   90.00
_cell.angle_gamma   90.00
#
_symmetry.space_group_name_H-M   'P 1'
#
loop_
_entity.id
_entity.type
_entity.pdbx_description
1 polymer ?
#
loop_
_entity_poly.entity_id
_entity_poly.type
_entity_poly.pdbx_seq_one_letter_code
_entity_poly.pdbx_strand_id
1 'polypeptide(L)' 'MDVVILFGMVIAFLAIGVPIAVSLGLSSTLFLLVLSDSSLASVAQSLYQAMAGHYTLLAIPFFILASSFMS' A
#
# COMPACT_ATOMS: atom_id res chain seq x y z
N MET A 1 2.40 -22.80 -4.01
CA MET A 1 1.88 -22.54 -2.63
C MET A 1 1.50 -21.08 -2.49
N ASP A 2 2.36 -20.21 -3.02
CA ASP A 2 2.31 -18.74 -2.93
C ASP A 2 1.01 -18.11 -3.37
N VAL A 3 0.49 -18.50 -4.53
CA VAL A 3 -0.78 -17.98 -5.08
C VAL A 3 -1.95 -18.30 -4.15
N VAL A 4 -1.98 -19.50 -3.56
CA VAL A 4 -3.05 -19.91 -2.63
C VAL A 4 -3.02 -19.06 -1.37
N ILE A 5 -1.83 -18.75 -0.86
CA ILE A 5 -1.67 -17.91 0.33
C ILE A 5 -2.07 -16.46 0.03
N LEU A 6 -1.63 -15.91 -1.10
CA LEU A 6 -1.98 -14.56 -1.53
C LEU A 6 -3.50 -14.41 -1.68
N PHE A 7 -4.14 -15.32 -2.42
CA PHE A 7 -5.59 -15.28 -2.62
C PHE A 7 -6.36 -15.57 -1.33
N GLY A 8 -5.86 -16.50 -0.51
CA GLY A 8 -6.43 -16.79 0.81
C GLY A 8 -6.46 -15.55 1.72
N MET A 9 -5.37 -14.77 1.75
CA MET A 9 -5.32 -13.51 2.49
C MET A 9 -6.29 -12.47 1.95
N VAL A 10 -6.40 -12.31 0.63
CA VAL A 10 -7.35 -11.37 0.01
C VAL A 10 -8.77 -11.73 0.39
N ILE A 11 -9.15 -13.01 0.26
CA ILE A 11 -10.49 -13.49 0.61
C ILE A 11 -10.76 -13.32 2.10
N ALA A 12 -9.77 -13.59 2.97
CA ALA A 12 -9.92 -13.38 4.41
C ALA A 12 -10.19 -11.91 4.76
N PHE A 13 -9.45 -10.95 4.18
CA PHE A 13 -9.70 -9.52 4.39
C PHE A 13 -11.05 -9.06 3.84
N LEU A 14 -11.44 -9.56 2.67
CA LEU A 14 -12.77 -9.27 2.11
C LEU A 14 -13.90 -9.84 2.98
N ALA A 15 -13.72 -11.04 3.55
CA ALA A 15 -14.72 -11.70 4.40
C ALA A 15 -15.00 -10.93 5.71
N ILE A 16 -13.99 -10.24 6.26
CA ILE A 16 -14.15 -9.37 7.44
C ILE A 16 -14.60 -7.94 7.08
N GLY A 17 -14.90 -7.66 5.80
CA GLY A 17 -15.46 -6.39 5.34
C GLY A 17 -14.42 -5.29 5.07
N VAL A 18 -13.13 -5.61 4.93
CA VAL A 18 -12.12 -4.62 4.57
C VAL A 18 -12.35 -4.15 3.12
N PRO A 19 -12.29 -2.82 2.83
CA PRO A 19 -12.48 -2.30 1.49
C PRO A 19 -11.57 -2.97 0.47
N ILE A 20 -12.09 -3.24 -0.74
CA ILE A 20 -11.42 -4.03 -1.78
C ILE A 20 -10.00 -3.52 -2.08
N ALA A 21 -9.84 -2.19 -2.20
CA ALA A 21 -8.54 -1.56 -2.47
C ALA A 21 -7.52 -1.81 -1.35
N VAL A 22 -7.97 -1.77 -0.09
CA VAL A 22 -7.13 -2.01 1.08
C VAL A 22 -6.75 -3.48 1.18
N SER A 23 -7.71 -4.38 0.94
CA SER A 23 -7.50 -5.83 0.94
C SER A 23 -6.44 -6.25 -0.10
N LEU A 24 -6.59 -5.79 -1.35
CA LEU A 24 -5.62 -6.06 -2.42
C LEU A 24 -4.23 -5.50 -2.11
N GLY A 25 -4.17 -4.24 -1.65
CA GLY A 25 -2.92 -3.57 -1.32
C GLY A 25 -2.18 -4.27 -0.17
N LEU A 26 -2.85 -4.48 0.97
CA LEU A 26 -2.25 -5.10 2.15
C LEU A 26 -1.82 -6.54 1.91
N SER A 27 -2.64 -7.37 1.25
CA SER A 27 -2.25 -8.74 0.96
C SER A 27 -1.03 -8.80 0.04
N SER A 28 -0.97 -7.93 -0.99
CA SER A 28 0.19 -7.86 -1.89
C SER A 28 1.45 -7.40 -1.16
N THR A 29 1.37 -6.34 -0.34
CA THR A 29 2.54 -5.80 0.38
C THR A 29 3.03 -6.77 1.45
N LEU A 30 2.13 -7.40 2.22
CA LEU A 30 2.50 -8.42 3.21
C LEU A 30 3.13 -9.65 2.56
N PHE A 31 2.59 -10.10 1.44
CA PHE A 31 3.15 -11.22 0.70
C PHE A 31 4.59 -10.94 0.23
N LEU A 32 4.83 -9.75 -0.35
CA LEU A 32 6.16 -9.34 -0.81
C LEU A 32 7.16 -9.14 0.35
N LEU A 33 6.71 -8.70 1.52
CA LEU A 33 7.58 -8.43 2.66
C LEU A 33 7.92 -9.67 3.49
N VAL A 34 6.98 -10.59 3.66
CA VAL A 34 7.08 -11.69 4.64
C VAL A 34 7.22 -13.05 3.98
N LEU A 35 6.62 -13.25 2.79
CA LEU A 35 6.57 -14.55 2.12
C LEU A 35 7.42 -14.65 0.86
N SER A 36 7.91 -13.54 0.31
CA SER A 36 8.75 -13.55 -0.90
C SER A 36 10.24 -13.69 -0.57
N ASP A 37 10.96 -14.44 -1.40
CA ASP A 37 12.43 -14.56 -1.37
C ASP A 37 13.15 -13.32 -1.93
N SER A 38 12.40 -12.27 -2.30
CA SER A 38 12.96 -11.02 -2.82
C SER A 38 13.69 -10.25 -1.72
N SER A 39 14.80 -9.60 -2.07
CA SER A 39 15.57 -8.82 -1.10
C SER A 39 14.73 -7.66 -0.57
N LEU A 40 14.84 -7.37 0.73
CA LEU A 40 14.15 -6.23 1.35
C LEU A 40 14.43 -4.90 0.63
N ALA A 41 15.65 -4.75 0.08
CA ALA A 41 16.04 -3.60 -0.72
C ALA A 41 15.19 -3.45 -2.00
N SER A 42 14.90 -4.54 -2.70
CA SER A 42 14.07 -4.53 -3.91
C SER A 42 12.60 -4.17 -3.62
N VAL A 43 12.08 -4.62 -2.48
CA VAL A 43 10.72 -4.28 -2.02
C VAL A 43 10.65 -2.81 -1.63
N ALA A 44 11.63 -2.32 -0.85
CA ALA A 44 11.72 -0.91 -0.47
C ALA A 44 11.81 0.01 -1.69
N GLN A 45 12.61 -0.37 -2.70
CA GLN A 45 12.72 0.38 -3.94
C GLN A 45 11.40 0.40 -4.73
N SER A 46 10.70 -0.73 -4.81
CA SER A 46 9.39 -0.80 -5.49
C SER A 46 8.33 0.07 -4.81
N LEU A 47 8.31 0.08 -3.47
CA LEU A 47 7.42 0.95 -2.67
C LEU A 47 7.76 2.43 -2.88
N TYR A 48 9.05 2.79 -2.89
CA TYR A 48 9.48 4.17 -3.14
C TYR A 48 9.05 4.64 -4.54
N GLN A 49 9.28 3.82 -5.57
CA GLN A 49 8.91 4.17 -6.95
C GLN A 49 7.39 4.34 -7.13
N ALA A 50 6.58 3.55 -6.42
CA ALA A 50 5.12 3.72 -6.42
C ALA A 50 4.68 5.09 -5.85
N MET A 51 5.42 5.64 -4.89
CA MET A 51 5.14 6.93 -4.25
C MET A 51 5.77 8.11 -4.99
N ALA A 52 6.94 7.93 -5.60
CA ALA A 52 7.67 8.95 -6.37
C ALA A 52 6.93 9.42 -7.63
N GLY A 53 5.81 8.81 -8.03
CA GLY A 53 4.97 9.33 -9.13
C GLY A 53 3.93 10.36 -8.69
N HIS A 54 3.64 10.46 -7.39
CA HIS A 54 2.36 10.98 -6.90
C HIS A 54 2.48 12.16 -5.92
N TYR A 55 3.46 13.05 -6.12
CA TYR A 55 3.66 14.25 -5.30
C TYR A 55 2.44 15.18 -5.25
N THR A 56 1.61 15.15 -6.30
CA THR A 56 0.36 15.94 -6.38
C THR A 56 -0.71 15.48 -5.39
N LEU A 57 -0.73 14.20 -4.99
CA LEU A 57 -1.68 13.70 -3.98
C LEU A 57 -1.37 14.24 -2.58
N LEU A 58 -0.14 14.72 -2.34
CA LEU A 58 0.22 15.45 -1.12
C LEU A 58 -0.21 16.94 -1.17
N ALA A 59 -0.53 17.48 -2.35
CA ALA A 59 -0.85 18.90 -2.49
C ALA A 59 -2.13 19.29 -1.75
N ILE A 60 -3.15 18.42 -1.72
CA ILE A 60 -4.44 18.69 -1.03
C ILE A 60 -4.25 18.90 0.48
N PRO A 61 -3.63 17.97 1.25
CA PRO A 61 -3.40 18.20 2.67
C PRO A 61 -2.44 19.36 2.96
N PHE A 62 -1.41 19.59 2.14
CA PHE A 62 -0.53 20.76 2.31
C PHE A 62 -1.23 22.10 2.03
N PHE A 63 -2.16 22.14 1.07
CA PHE A 63 -2.96 23.32 0.79
C PHE A 63 -3.88 23.67 1.97
N ILE A 64 -4.51 22.66 2.60
CA ILE A 64 -5.32 22.83 3.81
C ILE A 64 -4.45 23.35 4.97
N LEU A 65 -3.26 22.77 5.16
CA LEU A 65 -2.34 23.19 6.22
C LEU A 65 -1.86 24.64 6.04
N ALA A 66 -1.50 25.03 4.81
CA ALA A 66 -1.11 26.41 4.49
C ALA A 66 -2.24 27.41 4.74
N SER A 67 -3.49 27.07 4.35
CA SER A 67 -4.65 27.91 4.63
C SER A 67 -4.86 28.17 6.12
N SER A 68 -4.55 27.20 6.99
CA SER A 68 -4.71 27.34 8.45
C SER A 68 -3.68 28.30 9.08
N PHE A 69 -2.50 28.46 8.47
CA PHE A 69 -1.47 29.40 8.94
C PHE A 69 -1.67 30.83 8.42
N MET A 70 -2.57 31.03 7.46
CA MET A 70 -2.87 32.35 6.86
C MET A 70 -4.13 33.02 7.44
N SER A 71 -4.78 32.38 8.43
CA SER A 71 -5.90 32.93 9.22
C SER A 71 -5.42 33.45 10.56
#